data_AF-A0A7Z9FXB9-F1
#
_entry.id   AF-A0A7Z9FXB9-F1
#
_cell.length_a   1.000
_cell.length_b   1.000
_cell.length_c   1.000
_cell.angle_alpha   90.00
_cell.angle_beta   90.00
_cell.angle_gamma   90.00
#
_symmetry.space_group_name_H-M   'P 1'
#
loop_
_entity.id
_entity.type
_entity.pdbx_description
1 polymer ?
#
loop_
_entity_poly.entity_id
_entity_poly.type
_entity_poly.pdbx_seq_one_letter_code
_entity_poly.pdbx_strand_id
1 'polypeptide(L)'
;MPLTKEQLDQFYRDGFIIVDDVFDKKDVEAAFIEMEKIFYGESFKEYLARSDKNGIAKPVEPKTTGAVSHYGATQYGRPQFPTGIEALDRLIENDDWLDMYEQCLGTQDLSYCNGHLFLRSGPTDKRHAEHSWQGYHIDNATNTFLPPHRETGLYNYVNSSIYLHDVPEDCAPT
;
A
#
# COMPACT_ATOMS: atom_id res chain seq x y z
N MET A 1 12.99 13.43 5.67
CA MET A 1 12.93 14.64 4.84
C MET A 1 11.70 15.40 5.28
N PRO A 2 11.86 16.62 5.81
CA PRO A 2 10.71 17.42 6.20
C PRO A 2 9.86 17.78 4.97
N LEU A 3 8.54 17.73 5.13
CA LEU A 3 7.63 18.25 4.13
C LEU A 3 7.84 19.75 4.01
N THR A 4 7.82 20.25 2.78
CA THR A 4 7.76 21.70 2.56
C THR A 4 6.43 22.24 3.08
N LYS A 5 6.40 23.54 3.37
CA LYS A 5 5.17 24.21 3.78
C LYS A 5 4.09 24.07 2.71
N GLU A 6 4.47 24.18 1.45
CA GLU A 6 3.57 24.05 0.30
C GLU A 6 2.94 22.65 0.22
N GLN A 7 3.72 21.59 0.47
CA GLN A 7 3.19 20.23 0.57
C GLN A 7 2.25 20.08 1.77
N LEU A 8 2.62 20.58 2.94
CA LEU A 8 1.76 20.48 4.12
C LEU A 8 0.45 21.27 3.94
N ASP A 9 0.51 22.46 3.35
CA ASP A 9 -0.66 23.28 3.01
C ASP A 9 -1.54 22.58 1.96
N GLN A 10 -0.94 21.86 1.00
CA GLN A 10 -1.67 21.02 0.05
C GLN A 10 -2.38 19.87 0.76
N PHE A 11 -1.71 19.17 1.67
CA PHE A 11 -2.30 18.07 2.43
C PHE A 11 -3.54 18.52 3.20
N TYR A 12 -3.46 19.63 3.93
CA TYR A 12 -4.59 20.13 4.70
C TYR A 12 -5.75 20.65 3.85
N ARG A 13 -5.47 21.16 2.64
CA ARG A 13 -6.49 21.68 1.73
C ARG A 13 -7.18 20.57 0.93
N ASP A 14 -6.39 19.65 0.38
CA ASP A 14 -6.83 18.68 -0.63
C ASP A 14 -7.07 17.28 -0.02
N GLY A 15 -6.59 17.04 1.21
CA GLY A 15 -6.71 15.77 1.92
C GLY A 15 -5.69 14.70 1.49
N PHE A 16 -4.79 15.03 0.56
CA PHE A 16 -3.70 14.15 0.12
C PHE A 16 -2.51 14.96 -0.42
N ILE A 17 -1.35 14.31 -0.46
CA ILE A 17 -0.14 14.78 -1.15
C ILE A 17 0.57 13.62 -1.82
N ILE A 18 1.35 13.95 -2.85
CA ILE A 18 2.35 13.05 -3.44
C ILE A 18 3.71 13.64 -3.13
N VAL A 19 4.60 12.80 -2.62
CA VAL A 19 5.99 13.17 -2.33
C VAL A 19 6.86 12.22 -3.14
N ASP A 20 7.56 12.78 -4.11
CA ASP A 20 8.46 12.01 -4.97
C ASP A 20 9.80 11.76 -4.26
N ASP A 21 10.51 10.72 -4.71
CA ASP A 21 11.89 10.42 -4.30
C ASP A 21 12.10 10.28 -2.78
N VAL A 22 11.08 9.81 -2.04
CA VAL A 22 11.18 9.53 -0.58
C VAL A 22 12.16 8.40 -0.28
N PHE A 23 12.24 7.42 -1.18
CA PHE A 23 13.05 6.21 -1.00
C PHE A 23 14.12 6.11 -2.08
N ASP A 24 15.29 5.60 -1.70
CA ASP A 24 16.32 5.23 -2.66
C ASP A 24 15.81 4.14 -3.60
N LYS A 25 16.05 4.33 -4.90
CA LYS A 25 15.62 3.38 -5.94
C LYS A 25 16.00 1.93 -5.64
N LYS A 26 17.18 1.71 -5.03
CA LYS A 26 17.67 0.37 -4.68
C LYS A 26 16.82 -0.31 -3.60
N ASP A 27 16.33 0.46 -2.64
CA ASP A 27 15.49 -0.07 -1.56
C ASP A 27 14.11 -0.43 -2.11
N VAL A 28 13.57 0.43 -2.98
CA VAL A 28 12.33 0.17 -3.71
C VAL A 28 12.44 -1.09 -4.58
N GLU A 29 13.53 -1.23 -5.36
CA GLU A 29 13.78 -2.41 -6.19
C GLU A 29 13.90 -3.69 -5.36
N ALA A 30 14.59 -3.63 -4.21
CA ALA A 30 14.73 -4.77 -3.31
C ALA A 30 13.38 -5.22 -2.74
N ALA A 31 12.56 -4.26 -2.27
CA ALA A 31 11.21 -4.53 -1.80
C ALA A 31 10.30 -5.09 -2.91
N PHE A 32 10.42 -4.55 -4.12
CA PHE A 32 9.66 -5.01 -5.28
C PHE A 32 9.94 -6.47 -5.64
N ILE A 33 11.20 -6.90 -5.58
CA ILE A 33 11.58 -8.31 -5.80
C ILE A 33 10.91 -9.23 -4.77
N GLU A 34 10.83 -8.81 -3.51
CA GLU A 34 10.16 -9.60 -2.47
C GLU A 34 8.64 -9.63 -2.66
N MET A 35 8.03 -8.52 -3.12
CA MET A 35 6.62 -8.51 -3.55
C MET A 35 6.37 -9.52 -4.67
N GLU A 36 7.21 -9.56 -5.70
CA GLU A 36 7.06 -10.54 -6.78
C GLU A 36 7.12 -11.98 -6.25
N LYS A 37 8.03 -12.28 -5.32
CA LYS A 37 8.10 -13.60 -4.69
C LYS A 37 6.85 -13.94 -3.86
N ILE A 38 6.30 -12.98 -3.11
CA ILE A 38 5.08 -13.19 -2.31
C ILE A 38 3.87 -13.48 -3.21
N PHE A 39 3.70 -12.69 -4.27
CA PHE A 39 2.49 -12.76 -5.09
C PHE A 39 2.59 -13.76 -6.24
N TYR A 40 3.72 -13.81 -6.95
CA TYR A 40 3.91 -14.69 -8.10
C TYR A 40 4.67 -15.97 -7.74
N GLY A 41 5.55 -15.93 -6.74
CA GLY A 41 6.51 -17.00 -6.43
C GLY A 41 7.66 -17.12 -7.43
N GLU A 42 7.77 -16.16 -8.35
CA GLU A 42 8.73 -16.02 -9.44
C GLU A 42 8.82 -14.53 -9.79
N SER A 43 9.75 -14.12 -10.65
CA SER A 43 9.75 -12.71 -11.11
C SER A 43 8.53 -12.39 -11.97
N PHE A 44 8.11 -11.13 -12.05
CA PHE A 44 6.96 -10.74 -12.89
C PHE A 44 7.20 -11.08 -14.36
N LYS A 45 8.44 -10.94 -14.83
CA LYS A 45 8.84 -11.32 -16.18
C LYS A 45 8.62 -12.80 -16.47
N GLU A 46 8.97 -13.68 -15.53
CA GLU A 46 8.74 -15.12 -15.64
C GLU A 46 7.24 -15.45 -15.59
N TYR A 47 6.50 -14.77 -14.70
CA TYR A 47 5.05 -14.87 -14.62
C TYR A 47 4.38 -14.50 -15.95
N LEU A 48 4.77 -13.38 -16.58
CA LEU A 48 4.23 -12.95 -17.87
C LEU A 48 4.54 -13.96 -18.98
N ALA A 49 5.80 -14.38 -19.10
CA ALA A 49 6.19 -15.36 -20.11
C ALA A 49 5.42 -16.69 -19.97
N ARG A 50 5.16 -17.12 -18.74
CA ARG A 50 4.33 -18.29 -18.44
C ARG A 50 2.86 -18.06 -18.75
N SER A 51 2.33 -16.87 -18.45
CA SER A 51 0.95 -16.48 -18.74
C SER A 51 0.69 -16.47 -20.25
N ASP A 52 1.55 -15.79 -21.03
CA ASP A 52 1.44 -15.68 -22.48
C ASP A 52 1.52 -17.05 -23.17
N LYS A 53 2.40 -17.93 -22.69
CA LYS A 53 2.56 -19.28 -23.22
C LYS A 53 1.33 -20.16 -23.00
N ASN A 54 0.65 -19.98 -21.86
CA ASN A 54 -0.45 -20.86 -21.45
C ASN A 54 -1.84 -20.27 -21.73
N GLY A 55 -1.93 -18.97 -22.06
CA GLY A 55 -3.20 -18.27 -22.32
C GLY A 55 -4.11 -18.13 -21.11
N ILE A 56 -3.60 -18.30 -19.88
CA ILE A 56 -4.39 -18.25 -18.65
C ILE A 56 -3.85 -17.15 -17.74
N ALA A 57 -4.48 -15.98 -17.79
CA ALA A 57 -4.35 -14.95 -16.76
C ALA A 57 -5.22 -15.34 -15.56
N LYS A 58 -4.67 -16.11 -14.62
CA LYS A 58 -5.35 -16.36 -13.34
C LYS A 58 -5.22 -15.13 -12.44
N PRO A 59 -6.24 -14.81 -11.62
CA PRO A 59 -6.08 -13.86 -10.52
C PRO A 59 -4.84 -14.24 -9.71
N VAL A 60 -4.02 -13.24 -9.43
CA VAL A 60 -2.81 -13.43 -8.63
C VAL A 60 -3.24 -13.41 -7.18
N GLU A 61 -3.35 -14.60 -6.59
CA GLU A 61 -3.54 -14.74 -5.14
C GLU A 61 -2.16 -14.86 -4.47
N PRO A 62 -1.94 -14.23 -3.31
CA PRO A 62 -0.70 -14.40 -2.56
C PRO A 62 -0.44 -15.89 -2.32
N LYS A 63 0.77 -16.35 -2.62
CA LYS A 63 1.17 -17.71 -2.26
C LYS A 63 1.61 -17.69 -0.80
N THR A 64 0.99 -18.50 0.05
CA THR A 64 1.43 -18.64 1.44
C THR A 64 2.84 -19.21 1.48
N THR A 65 3.82 -18.35 1.75
CA THR A 65 5.20 -18.75 2.00
C THR A 65 5.41 -19.21 3.44
N GLY A 66 4.42 -18.98 4.33
CA GLY A 66 4.55 -19.15 5.78
C GLY A 66 5.42 -18.09 6.45
N ALA A 67 6.04 -17.20 5.67
CA ALA A 67 6.93 -16.15 6.17
C ALA A 67 6.20 -14.85 6.52
N VAL A 68 5.02 -14.60 5.94
CA VAL A 68 4.27 -13.34 6.11
C VAL A 68 2.94 -13.60 6.82
N SER A 69 2.56 -12.71 7.73
CA SER A 69 1.26 -12.73 8.42
C SER A 69 0.13 -12.36 7.46
N HIS A 70 -1.02 -13.05 7.55
CA HIS A 70 -2.16 -12.81 6.66
C HIS A 70 -3.48 -12.57 7.44
N TYR A 71 -4.30 -11.61 7.00
CA TYR A 71 -5.62 -11.28 7.59
C TYR A 71 -6.77 -11.41 6.58
N GLY A 72 -7.94 -11.90 7.01
CA GLY A 72 -9.17 -11.97 6.22
C GLY A 72 -9.70 -13.40 5.98
N ALA A 73 -10.95 -13.49 5.51
CA ALA A 73 -11.68 -14.76 5.34
C ALA A 73 -11.35 -15.54 4.05
N THR A 74 -10.40 -15.06 3.24
CA THR A 74 -9.93 -15.80 2.06
C THR A 74 -8.98 -16.91 2.49
N GLN A 75 -8.88 -17.99 1.70
CA GLN A 75 -8.00 -19.14 1.97
C GLN A 75 -6.55 -18.73 2.28
N TYR A 76 -6.11 -17.58 1.78
CA TYR A 76 -4.76 -17.07 1.93
C TYR A 76 -4.66 -15.72 2.68
N GLY A 77 -5.77 -15.09 3.09
CA GLY A 77 -5.78 -13.73 3.67
C GLY A 77 -5.08 -12.65 2.80
N ARG A 78 -4.84 -11.46 3.37
CA ARG A 78 -4.01 -10.39 2.79
C ARG A 78 -2.69 -10.29 3.54
N PRO A 79 -1.52 -10.25 2.86
CA PRO A 79 -0.24 -10.07 3.54
C PRO A 79 -0.19 -8.72 4.27
N GLN A 80 0.35 -8.71 5.49
CA GLN A 80 0.42 -7.52 6.35
C GLN A 80 1.83 -7.21 6.80
N PHE A 81 2.05 -5.93 7.08
CA PHE A 81 3.22 -5.43 7.78
C PHE A 81 3.05 -5.51 9.31
N PRO A 82 4.13 -5.75 10.07
CA PRO A 82 5.46 -6.14 9.59
C PRO A 82 5.42 -7.55 8.98
N THR A 83 6.15 -7.70 7.89
CA THR A 83 6.15 -8.90 7.04
C THR A 83 7.17 -9.95 7.49
N GLY A 84 8.18 -9.55 8.28
CA GLY A 84 9.34 -10.36 8.60
C GLY A 84 10.40 -10.37 7.49
N ILE A 85 10.20 -9.61 6.41
CA ILE A 85 11.09 -9.49 5.27
C ILE A 85 11.76 -8.12 5.34
N GLU A 86 13.06 -8.12 5.61
CA GLU A 86 13.83 -6.91 5.88
C GLU A 86 13.70 -5.83 4.79
N ALA A 87 13.71 -6.22 3.51
CA ALA A 87 13.58 -5.26 2.41
C ALA A 87 12.23 -4.54 2.38
N LEU A 88 11.16 -5.20 2.84
CA LEU A 88 9.83 -4.61 2.93
C LEU A 88 9.68 -3.80 4.23
N ASP A 89 10.06 -4.39 5.35
CA ASP A 89 9.85 -3.79 6.68
C ASP A 89 10.66 -2.50 6.85
N ARG A 90 11.88 -2.42 6.29
CA ARG A 90 12.68 -1.19 6.30
C ARG A 90 12.00 0.01 5.63
N LEU A 91 11.09 -0.20 4.69
CA LEU A 91 10.39 0.90 4.04
C LEU A 91 9.41 1.58 5.01
N ILE A 92 8.72 0.80 5.86
CA ILE A 92 7.78 1.34 6.85
C ILE A 92 8.46 1.79 8.16
N GLU A 93 9.73 1.41 8.33
CA GLU A 93 10.59 1.86 9.43
C GLU A 93 11.47 3.05 9.04
N ASN A 94 11.29 3.60 7.84
CA ASN A 94 12.09 4.71 7.34
C ASN A 94 11.75 6.01 8.10
N ASP A 95 12.74 6.57 8.79
CA ASP A 95 12.59 7.80 9.61
C ASP A 95 12.03 8.96 8.78
N ASP A 96 12.54 9.16 7.57
CA ASP A 96 12.12 10.24 6.70
C ASP A 96 10.63 10.15 6.32
N TRP A 97 10.13 8.94 6.13
CA TRP A 97 8.74 8.64 5.85
C TRP A 97 7.88 8.78 7.11
N LEU A 98 8.33 8.28 8.26
CA LEU A 98 7.64 8.41 9.55
C LEU A 98 7.52 9.87 10.00
N ASP A 99 8.56 10.68 9.81
CA ASP A 99 8.56 12.13 10.07
C ASP A 99 7.47 12.86 9.28
N MET A 100 7.13 12.39 8.07
CA MET A 100 6.04 12.98 7.28
C MET A 100 4.68 12.74 7.93
N TYR A 101 4.46 11.58 8.57
CA TYR A 101 3.25 11.33 9.36
C TYR A 101 3.15 12.27 10.54
N GLU A 102 4.26 12.49 11.25
CA GLU A 102 4.28 13.39 12.41
C GLU A 102 3.89 14.81 12.01
N GLN A 103 4.43 15.28 10.89
CA GLN A 103 4.12 16.60 10.33
C GLN A 103 2.65 16.70 9.90
N CYS A 104 2.13 15.70 9.18
CA CYS A 104 0.74 15.71 8.75
C CYS A 104 -0.24 15.67 9.93
N LEU A 105 0.05 14.87 10.96
CA LEU A 105 -0.79 14.73 12.16
C LEU A 105 -0.56 15.83 13.20
N GLY A 106 0.54 16.58 13.10
CA GLY A 106 0.92 17.61 14.06
C GLY A 106 1.29 17.05 15.44
N THR A 107 1.80 15.82 15.50
CA THR A 107 2.18 15.14 16.76
C THR A 107 3.33 14.17 16.54
N GLN A 108 4.17 14.00 17.55
CA GLN A 108 5.24 12.99 17.59
C GLN A 108 4.80 11.71 18.33
N ASP A 109 3.62 11.74 18.95
CA ASP A 109 3.04 10.56 19.61
C ASP A 109 2.26 9.74 18.58
N LEU A 110 2.99 8.97 17.78
CA LEU A 110 2.45 8.13 16.73
C LEU A 110 2.46 6.66 17.12
N SER A 111 1.43 5.95 16.67
CA SER A 111 1.40 4.49 16.73
C SER A 111 1.02 3.93 15.37
N TYR A 112 1.71 2.87 14.97
CA TYR A 112 1.37 2.13 13.78
C TYR A 112 0.07 1.35 14.00
N CYS A 113 -0.93 1.56 13.12
CA CYS A 113 -2.23 0.92 13.23
C CYS A 113 -2.30 -0.37 12.41
N ASN A 114 -2.17 -0.27 11.09
CA ASN A 114 -2.15 -1.40 10.17
C ASN A 114 -1.46 -1.04 8.85
N GLY A 115 -1.13 -2.07 8.06
CA GLY A 115 -0.47 -1.92 6.78
C GLY A 115 -0.57 -3.22 6.00
N HIS A 116 -0.79 -3.09 4.69
CA HIS A 116 -1.10 -4.20 3.81
C HIS A 116 -0.20 -4.15 2.58
N LEU A 117 0.20 -5.32 2.09
CA LEU A 117 0.80 -5.44 0.76
C LEU A 117 -0.32 -5.52 -0.28
N PHE A 118 -0.28 -4.62 -1.25
CA PHE A 118 -1.24 -4.59 -2.35
C PHE A 118 -0.55 -4.88 -3.68
N LEU A 119 -1.08 -5.86 -4.41
CA LEU A 119 -0.80 -6.06 -5.82
C LEU A 119 -2.12 -5.95 -6.58
N ARG A 120 -2.17 -5.07 -7.57
CA ARG A 120 -3.29 -5.00 -8.53
C ARG A 120 -2.79 -5.51 -9.88
N SER A 121 -3.45 -6.54 -10.40
CA SER A 121 -3.17 -7.09 -11.74
C SER A 121 -4.49 -7.31 -12.49
N GLY A 122 -4.49 -6.98 -13.78
CA GLY A 122 -5.64 -7.11 -14.67
C GLY A 122 -6.34 -5.77 -14.97
N PRO A 123 -7.23 -5.74 -15.98
CA PRO A 123 -8.02 -4.56 -16.32
C PRO A 123 -8.82 -4.15 -15.08
N THR A 124 -8.59 -2.91 -14.63
CA THR A 124 -9.22 -2.22 -13.51
C THR A 124 -10.61 -2.72 -13.19
N ASP A 125 -10.80 -3.12 -11.93
CA ASP A 125 -12.04 -3.51 -11.25
C ASP A 125 -13.28 -3.72 -12.15
N LYS A 126 -13.44 -4.94 -12.68
CA LYS A 126 -14.68 -5.33 -13.37
C LYS A 126 -15.82 -5.69 -12.43
N ARG A 127 -15.67 -5.62 -11.09
CA ARG A 127 -16.75 -6.01 -10.17
C ARG A 127 -17.98 -5.11 -10.35
N HIS A 128 -17.76 -3.88 -10.80
CA HIS A 128 -18.81 -2.91 -11.11
C HIS A 128 -18.54 -2.18 -12.43
N ALA A 129 -18.32 -2.91 -13.53
CA ALA A 129 -18.01 -2.30 -14.84
C ALA A 129 -19.08 -1.29 -15.33
N GLU A 130 -20.34 -1.47 -14.92
CA GLU A 130 -21.44 -0.55 -15.25
C GLU A 130 -21.57 0.61 -14.25
N HIS A 131 -20.95 0.49 -13.08
CA HIS A 131 -21.03 1.43 -11.97
C HIS A 131 -19.65 1.55 -11.30
N SER A 132 -18.66 2.09 -12.01
CA SER A 132 -17.27 2.22 -11.52
C SER A 132 -17.15 2.92 -10.16
N TRP A 133 -18.15 3.74 -9.79
CA TRP A 133 -18.27 4.39 -8.48
C TRP A 133 -18.63 3.44 -7.32
N GLN A 134 -19.15 2.25 -7.60
CA GLN A 134 -19.46 1.24 -6.58
C GLN A 134 -18.15 0.59 -6.12
N GLY A 135 -17.70 1.00 -4.92
CA GLY A 135 -16.44 0.52 -4.32
C GLY A 135 -15.61 1.65 -3.71
N TYR A 136 -15.83 2.91 -4.12
CA TYR A 136 -15.25 4.06 -3.45
C TYR A 136 -15.79 4.14 -2.01
N HIS A 137 -14.87 4.33 -1.07
CA HIS A 137 -15.19 4.41 0.35
C HIS A 137 -14.21 5.34 1.06
N ILE A 138 -14.59 5.78 2.26
CA ILE A 138 -13.71 6.45 3.19
C ILE A 138 -13.25 5.41 4.21
N ASP A 139 -11.93 5.25 4.32
CA ASP A 139 -11.30 4.22 5.14
C ASP A 139 -11.68 4.26 6.63
N ASN A 140 -12.08 5.41 7.16
CA ASN A 140 -12.39 5.57 8.59
C ASN A 140 -13.50 4.62 9.05
N ALA A 141 -14.44 4.28 8.18
CA ALA A 141 -15.55 3.39 8.51
C ALA A 141 -15.23 1.90 8.29
N THR A 142 -14.12 1.58 7.62
CA THR A 142 -13.82 0.21 7.13
C THR A 142 -12.50 -0.36 7.65
N ASN A 143 -11.49 0.48 7.90
CA ASN A 143 -10.10 0.07 8.17
C ASN A 143 -9.56 0.52 9.53
N THR A 144 -10.31 1.31 10.31
CA THR A 144 -9.89 1.71 11.66
C THR A 144 -10.39 0.69 12.69
N PHE A 145 -9.45 -0.06 13.29
CA PHE A 145 -9.76 -1.06 14.34
C PHE A 145 -10.15 -0.45 15.69
N LEU A 146 -9.94 0.85 15.85
CA LEU A 146 -10.22 1.56 17.10
C LEU A 146 -11.56 2.28 16.95
N PRO A 147 -12.55 2.04 17.85
CA PRO A 147 -13.64 3.00 17.96
C PRO A 147 -13.01 4.37 18.27
N PRO A 148 -13.54 5.48 17.75
CA PRO A 148 -13.05 6.81 18.10
C PRO A 148 -13.03 6.95 19.62
N HIS A 149 -11.83 6.92 20.20
CA HIS A 149 -11.65 7.13 21.64
C HIS A 149 -11.74 8.62 21.88
N ARG A 150 -12.32 9.03 23.02
CA ARG A 150 -12.51 10.45 23.34
C ARG A 150 -11.19 11.24 23.36
N GLU A 151 -10.08 10.54 23.58
CA GLU A 151 -8.73 11.11 23.63
C GLU A 151 -8.03 11.11 22.27
N THR A 152 -8.36 10.19 21.35
CA THR A 152 -7.71 10.09 20.04
C THR A 152 -8.47 10.79 18.92
N GLY A 153 -9.54 11.54 19.22
CA GLY A 153 -10.29 12.30 18.22
C GLY A 153 -10.94 11.43 17.13
N LEU A 154 -11.85 12.02 16.36
CA LEU A 154 -12.29 11.45 15.09
C LEU A 154 -11.28 11.90 14.03
N TYR A 155 -10.83 11.00 13.14
CA TYR A 155 -9.94 11.30 12.02
C TYR A 155 -8.47 11.63 12.33
N ASN A 156 -7.95 11.25 13.51
CA ASN A 156 -6.52 11.42 13.83
C ASN A 156 -5.68 10.23 13.32
N TYR A 157 -5.77 9.94 12.03
CA TYR A 157 -4.87 8.99 11.38
C TYR A 157 -4.57 9.46 9.97
N VAL A 158 -3.41 9.08 9.47
CA VAL A 158 -3.00 9.30 8.08
C VAL A 158 -2.77 7.94 7.45
N ASN A 159 -3.33 7.73 6.27
CA ASN A 159 -2.95 6.63 5.41
C ASN A 159 -1.84 7.10 4.48
N SER A 160 -0.90 6.23 4.16
CA SER A 160 0.00 6.45 3.04
C SER A 160 0.17 5.17 2.22
N SER A 161 0.78 5.31 1.05
CA SER A 161 1.11 4.20 0.17
C SER A 161 2.47 4.44 -0.43
N ILE A 162 3.27 3.38 -0.50
CA ILE A 162 4.60 3.39 -1.12
C ILE A 162 4.47 2.70 -2.48
N TYR A 163 4.77 3.44 -3.54
CA TYR A 163 4.78 2.89 -4.89
C TYR A 163 6.09 2.14 -5.13
N LEU A 164 5.98 0.85 -5.43
CA LEU A 164 7.14 -0.03 -5.68
C LEU A 164 7.47 -0.19 -7.17
N HIS A 165 6.63 0.36 -8.04
CA HIS A 165 6.83 0.44 -9.47
C HIS A 165 6.17 1.72 -9.99
N ASP A 166 6.56 2.15 -11.19
CA ASP A 166 5.94 3.29 -11.85
C ASP A 166 4.44 3.08 -12.02
N VAL A 167 3.63 4.05 -11.62
CA VAL A 167 2.17 4.05 -11.83
C VAL A 167 1.84 5.09 -12.88
N PRO A 168 1.58 4.68 -14.14
CA PRO A 168 1.12 5.58 -15.18
C PRO A 168 -0.22 6.25 -14.83
N GLU A 169 -0.46 7.42 -15.43
CA GLU A 169 -1.69 8.21 -15.26
C GLU A 169 -2.97 7.43 -15.61
N ASP A 170 -2.90 6.50 -16.58
CA ASP A 170 -4.02 5.65 -17.01
C ASP A 170 -4.21 4.38 -16.14
N CYS A 171 -3.27 4.13 -15.22
CA CYS A 171 -3.26 2.96 -14.32
C CYS A 171 -3.63 3.32 -12.87
N ALA A 172 -3.62 4.60 -12.52
CA ALA A 172 -4.23 5.12 -11.29
C ALA A 172 -5.72 5.44 -11.57
N PRO A 173 -6.66 5.10 -10.67
CA PRO A 173 -8.02 5.59 -10.83
C PRO A 173 -8.01 7.11 -10.66
N THR A 174 -8.26 7.84 -11.74
CA THR A 174 -8.77 9.21 -11.69
C THR A 174 -10.16 9.25 -11.06
#